data_AF-A0AA39WAP0-F1
#
_entry.id   AF-A0AA39WAP0-F1
#
_cell.length_a   1.000
_cell.length_b   1.000
_cell.length_c   1.000
_cell.angle_alpha   90.00
_cell.angle_beta   90.00
_cell.angle_gamma   90.00
#
_symmetry.space_group_name_H-M   'P 1'
#
loop_
_entity.id
_entity.type
_entity.pdbx_description
1 polymer ?
#
loop_
_entity_poly.entity_id
_entity_poly.type
_entity_poly.pdbx_seq_one_letter_code
_entity_poly.pdbx_strand_id
1 'polypeptide(L)'
;MAKFAAALLVLCLVFVAAVQVPQVHAADVYGNCLPVCLKECEKENGYTFCEMKCDTDCFNKEIEVQLPKVHADVYSDCLPDCLKACEKNNGYTHCEMKCDTDCFNKDFDSRLSKAPTEAPTEAPTQAPTSN
;
A
#
# COMPACT_ATOMS: atom_id res chain seq x y z
N MET A 1 12.83 19.39 -35.33
CA MET A 1 13.35 19.18 -33.97
C MET A 1 12.66 20.06 -32.93
N ALA A 2 12.63 21.40 -33.04
CA ALA A 2 12.01 22.29 -32.04
C ALA A 2 10.50 22.06 -31.81
N LYS A 3 9.74 21.73 -32.85
CA LYS A 3 8.28 21.48 -32.77
C LYS A 3 7.94 20.22 -31.96
N PHE A 4 8.78 19.19 -32.07
CA PHE A 4 8.65 17.95 -31.29
C PHE A 4 9.05 18.17 -29.82
N ALA A 5 10.10 18.95 -29.57
CA ALA A 5 10.50 19.31 -28.21
C ALA A 5 9.43 20.15 -27.49
N ALA A 6 8.81 21.10 -28.19
CA ALA A 6 7.71 21.90 -27.64
C ALA A 6 6.47 21.04 -27.33
N ALA A 7 6.10 20.12 -28.23
CA ALA A 7 4.99 19.20 -27.99
C ALA A 7 5.22 18.28 -26.79
N LEU A 8 6.46 17.78 -26.63
CA LEU A 8 6.83 16.92 -25.50
C LEU A 8 6.80 17.69 -24.17
N LEU A 9 7.27 18.94 -24.15
CA LEU A 9 7.21 19.80 -22.95
C LEU A 9 5.77 20.13 -22.55
N VAL A 10 4.91 20.44 -23.52
CA VAL A 10 3.48 20.71 -23.26
C VAL A 10 2.80 19.46 -22.72
N LEU A 11 3.08 18.27 -23.28
CA LEU A 11 2.57 17.00 -22.78
C LEU A 11 3.02 16.77 -21.32
N CYS A 12 4.31 16.96 -21.01
CA CYS A 12 4.83 16.80 -19.66
C CYS A 12 4.15 17.75 -18.66
N LEU A 13 3.94 19.03 -19.01
CA LEU A 13 3.28 19.99 -18.12
C LEU A 13 1.81 19.63 -17.86
N VAL A 14 1.10 19.11 -18.88
CA VAL A 14 -0.28 18.63 -18.71
C VAL A 14 -0.33 17.40 -17.82
N PHE A 15 0.60 16.46 -17.98
CA PHE A 15 0.70 15.29 -17.09
C PHE A 15 0.97 15.69 -15.64
N VAL A 16 1.88 16.64 -15.38
CA VAL A 16 2.17 17.13 -14.02
C VAL A 16 0.95 17.83 -13.42
N ALA A 17 0.19 18.61 -14.20
CA ALA A 17 -1.00 19.31 -13.72
C ALA A 17 -2.19 18.38 -13.44
N ALA A 18 -2.31 17.26 -14.15
CA ALA A 18 -3.35 16.25 -13.95
C ALA A 18 -3.09 15.35 -12.72
N VAL A 19 -1.82 15.22 -12.31
CA VAL A 19 -1.44 14.58 -11.04
C VAL A 19 -1.61 15.60 -9.92
N GLN A 20 -2.87 15.94 -9.62
CA GLN A 20 -3.20 16.55 -8.34
C GLN A 20 -3.08 15.44 -7.30
N VAL A 21 -1.89 15.31 -6.70
CA VAL A 21 -1.71 14.43 -5.53
C VAL A 21 -2.63 15.00 -4.45
N PRO A 22 -3.65 14.25 -4.00
CA PRO A 22 -4.40 14.67 -2.83
C PRO A 22 -3.37 14.87 -1.72
N GLN A 23 -3.27 16.08 -1.19
CA GLN A 23 -2.56 16.32 0.06
C GLN A 23 -3.39 15.60 1.14
N VAL A 24 -3.20 14.28 1.23
CA VAL A 24 -3.65 13.52 2.38
C VAL A 24 -2.75 14.04 3.49
N HIS A 25 -3.28 14.97 4.28
CA HIS A 25 -2.73 15.27 5.59
C HIS A 25 -2.98 14.04 6.48
N ALA A 26 -2.38 12.90 6.13
CA ALA A 26 -2.03 11.90 7.10
C ALA A 26 -1.08 12.62 8.06
N ALA A 27 -1.33 12.54 9.36
CA ALA A 27 -0.32 12.93 10.33
C ALA A 27 1.00 12.30 9.90
N ASP A 28 2.11 13.04 9.91
CA ASP A 28 3.42 12.52 9.53
C ASP A 28 3.90 11.49 10.58
N VAL A 29 3.29 10.30 10.55
CA VAL A 29 3.48 9.25 11.56
C VAL A 29 4.92 8.77 11.50
N TYR A 30 5.45 8.60 10.29
CA TYR A 30 6.84 8.20 10.09
C TYR A 30 7.81 9.27 10.56
N GLY A 31 7.64 10.54 10.16
CA GLY A 31 8.52 11.65 10.56
C GLY A 31 8.52 11.94 12.06
N ASN A 32 7.42 11.62 12.76
CA ASN A 32 7.36 11.68 14.23
C ASN A 32 7.93 10.42 14.90
N CYS A 33 7.88 9.26 14.26
CA CYS A 33 8.32 7.98 14.81
C CYS A 33 9.84 7.78 14.71
N LEU A 34 10.42 8.02 13.52
CA LEU A 34 11.82 7.72 13.22
C LEU A 34 12.82 8.39 14.19
N PRO A 35 12.74 9.71 14.49
CA PRO A 35 13.71 10.35 15.37
C PRO A 35 13.66 9.85 16.81
N VAL A 36 12.48 9.45 17.30
CA VAL A 36 12.32 8.87 18.64
C VAL A 36 12.89 7.44 18.66
N CYS A 37 12.60 6.64 17.63
CA CYS A 37 13.09 5.28 17.54
C CYS A 37 14.62 5.21 17.46
N LEU A 38 15.24 6.02 16.60
CA LEU A 38 16.70 6.08 16.46
C LEU A 38 17.37 6.44 17.78
N LYS A 39 16.86 7.48 18.46
CA LYS A 39 17.41 7.95 19.73
C LYS A 39 17.36 6.89 20.84
N GLU A 40 16.33 6.04 20.86
CA GLU A 40 16.22 4.96 21.84
C GLU A 40 17.08 3.75 21.43
N CYS A 41 17.07 3.36 20.16
CA CYS A 41 17.80 2.21 19.66
C CYS A 41 19.33 2.38 19.74
N GLU A 42 19.83 3.57 19.44
CA GLU A 42 21.27 3.88 19.43
C GLU A 42 21.90 3.89 20.83
N LYS A 43 21.09 3.88 21.90
CA LYS A 43 21.61 3.74 23.28
C LYS A 43 22.34 2.41 23.49
N GLU A 44 21.94 1.38 22.75
CA GLU A 44 22.41 0.01 22.96
C GLU A 44 22.94 -0.64 21.67
N ASN A 45 22.73 -0.04 20.50
CA ASN A 45 23.04 -0.64 19.19
C ASN A 45 23.76 0.35 18.25
N GLY A 46 24.32 -0.18 17.16
CA GLY A 46 24.95 0.64 16.11
C GLY A 46 23.94 1.32 15.19
N TYR A 47 24.31 2.51 14.68
CA TYR A 47 23.47 3.34 13.81
C TYR A 47 22.81 2.57 12.66
N THR A 48 23.58 1.82 11.87
CA THR A 48 23.05 1.08 10.70
C THR A 48 22.00 0.03 11.08
N PHE A 49 22.16 -0.62 12.23
CA PHE A 49 21.14 -1.55 12.73
C PHE A 49 19.86 -0.80 13.10
N CYS A 50 20.02 0.34 13.78
CA CYS A 50 18.90 1.16 14.22
C CYS A 50 18.16 1.81 13.06
N GLU A 51 18.86 2.27 12.03
CA GLU A 51 18.27 2.85 10.84
C GLU A 51 17.36 1.84 10.13
N MET A 52 17.88 0.65 9.80
CA MET A 52 17.08 -0.39 9.14
C MET A 52 15.89 -0.87 10.00
N LYS A 53 16.10 -1.03 11.31
CA LYS A 53 15.05 -1.44 12.24
C LYS A 53 13.97 -0.37 12.38
N CYS A 54 14.36 0.87 12.64
CA CYS A 54 13.45 1.97 12.88
C CYS A 54 12.71 2.39 11.61
N ASP A 55 13.35 2.30 10.44
CA ASP A 55 12.70 2.51 9.15
C ASP A 55 11.53 1.55 8.98
N THR A 56 11.78 0.25 9.17
CA THR A 56 10.76 -0.81 9.07
C THR A 56 9.65 -0.63 10.12
N ASP A 57 10.03 -0.41 11.38
CA ASP A 57 9.07 -0.30 12.50
C ASP A 57 8.17 0.93 12.33
N CYS A 58 8.71 2.06 11.86
CA CYS A 58 7.95 3.29 11.64
C CYS A 58 7.12 3.28 10.37
N PHE A 59 7.60 2.64 9.30
CA PHE A 59 6.83 2.41 8.08
C PHE A 59 5.58 1.55 8.36
N ASN A 60 5.74 0.48 9.14
CA ASN A 60 4.61 -0.36 9.54
C ASN A 60 3.56 0.42 10.36
N LYS A 61 3.98 1.32 11.25
CA LYS A 61 3.07 2.21 11.98
C LYS A 61 2.29 3.17 11.08
N GLU A 62 2.95 3.72 10.07
CA GLU A 62 2.27 4.58 9.09
C GLU A 62 1.22 3.79 8.30
N ILE A 63 1.56 2.58 7.88
CA ILE A 63 0.63 1.65 7.21
C ILE A 63 -0.55 1.31 8.11
N GLU A 64 -0.33 1.01 9.40
CA GLU A 64 -1.43 0.69 10.33
C GLU A 64 -2.43 1.85 10.54
N VAL A 65 -1.98 3.10 10.36
CA VAL A 65 -2.82 4.29 10.49
C VAL A 65 -3.57 4.59 9.19
N GLN A 66 -2.94 4.36 8.04
CA GLN A 66 -3.51 4.69 6.73
C GLN A 66 -4.36 3.56 6.12
N LEU A 67 -4.07 2.32 6.47
CA LEU A 67 -4.87 1.16 6.08
C LEU A 67 -5.63 0.67 7.31
N PRO A 68 -6.98 0.65 7.31
CA PRO A 68 -7.68 -0.16 8.29
C PRO A 68 -7.11 -1.58 8.18
N LYS A 69 -6.80 -2.21 9.33
CA LYS A 69 -6.27 -3.59 9.43
C LYS A 69 -7.22 -4.56 8.73
N VAL A 70 -7.14 -4.60 7.42
CA VAL A 70 -7.97 -5.41 6.55
C VAL A 70 -6.98 -6.28 5.80
N HIS A 71 -6.60 -7.35 6.50
CA HIS A 71 -6.29 -8.65 5.91
C HIS A 71 -4.85 -8.88 5.45
N ALA A 72 -3.88 -8.56 6.30
CA ALA A 72 -2.62 -9.33 6.30
C ALA A 72 -2.83 -10.76 6.86
N ASP A 73 -3.91 -10.93 7.62
CA ASP A 73 -4.24 -12.09 8.43
C ASP A 73 -4.75 -13.27 7.59
N VAL A 74 -5.61 -13.03 6.57
CA VAL A 74 -6.21 -14.12 5.77
C VAL A 74 -5.18 -14.87 4.95
N TYR A 75 -4.26 -14.16 4.30
CA TYR A 75 -3.18 -14.79 3.53
C TYR A 75 -2.16 -15.48 4.45
N SER A 76 -1.77 -14.81 5.55
CA SER A 76 -0.84 -15.37 6.55
C SER A 76 -1.37 -16.64 7.23
N ASP A 77 -2.68 -16.72 7.49
CA ASP A 77 -3.31 -17.91 8.08
C ASP A 77 -3.52 -19.02 7.04
N CYS A 78 -3.74 -18.66 5.78
CA CYS A 78 -4.00 -19.61 4.70
C CYS A 78 -2.75 -20.34 4.22
N LEU A 79 -1.64 -19.63 4.05
CA LEU A 79 -0.44 -20.16 3.37
C LEU A 79 0.16 -21.39 4.09
N PRO A 80 0.35 -21.41 5.43
CA PRO A 80 0.94 -22.56 6.12
C PRO A 80 0.08 -23.83 6.03
N ASP A 81 -1.23 -23.70 6.20
CA ASP A 81 -2.16 -24.82 6.13
C ASP A 81 -2.28 -25.37 4.70
N CYS A 82 -2.27 -24.48 3.70
CA CYS A 82 -2.28 -24.86 2.30
C CYS A 82 -1.01 -25.65 1.91
N LEU A 83 0.17 -25.14 2.28
CA LEU A 83 1.45 -25.83 1.99
C LEU A 83 1.46 -27.22 2.62
N LYS A 84 1.09 -27.32 3.90
CA LYS A 84 1.03 -28.59 4.63
C LYS A 84 0.03 -29.59 4.03
N ALA A 85 -1.07 -29.11 3.45
CA ALA A 85 -2.02 -29.96 2.75
C ALA A 85 -1.51 -30.40 1.37
N CYS A 86 -0.84 -29.50 0.65
CA CYS A 86 -0.37 -29.73 -0.71
C CYS A 86 0.86 -30.64 -0.79
N GLU A 87 1.84 -30.46 0.10
CA GLU A 87 3.11 -31.20 0.11
C GLU A 87 2.93 -32.71 0.31
N LYS A 88 1.79 -33.15 0.85
CA LYS A 88 1.50 -34.58 1.05
C LYS A 88 1.57 -35.40 -0.25
N ASN A 89 1.38 -34.78 -1.42
CA ASN A 89 1.36 -35.47 -2.70
C ASN A 89 2.10 -34.74 -3.83
N ASN A 90 2.76 -33.61 -3.54
CA ASN A 90 3.34 -32.73 -4.56
C ASN A 90 4.71 -32.19 -4.12
N GLY A 91 5.49 -31.67 -5.06
CA GLY A 91 6.75 -30.98 -4.76
C GLY A 91 6.54 -29.58 -4.21
N TYR A 92 7.48 -29.13 -3.36
CA TYR A 92 7.47 -27.82 -2.69
C TYR A 92 7.15 -26.66 -3.65
N THR A 93 7.90 -26.54 -4.75
CA THR A 93 7.73 -25.43 -5.72
C THR A 93 6.36 -25.40 -6.38
N HIS A 94 5.73 -26.57 -6.60
CA HIS A 94 4.36 -26.63 -7.11
C HIS A 94 3.37 -26.12 -6.06
N CYS A 95 3.57 -26.51 -4.80
CA CYS A 95 2.72 -26.09 -3.69
C CYS A 95 2.86 -24.62 -3.35
N GLU A 96 4.07 -24.07 -3.43
CA GLU A 96 4.33 -22.64 -3.22
C GLU A 96 3.51 -21.78 -4.18
N MET A 97 3.67 -21.97 -5.50
CA MET A 97 2.92 -21.20 -6.50
C MET A 97 1.41 -21.40 -6.42
N LYS A 98 0.97 -22.63 -6.16
CA LYS A 98 -0.46 -22.94 -6.04
C LYS A 98 -1.08 -22.29 -4.81
N CYS A 99 -0.44 -22.45 -3.66
CA CYS A 99 -0.93 -21.89 -2.40
C CYS A 99 -0.86 -20.37 -2.38
N ASP A 100 0.14 -19.75 -3.02
CA ASP A 100 0.17 -18.31 -3.21
C ASP A 100 -1.07 -17.80 -3.94
N THR A 101 -1.38 -18.43 -5.08
CA THR A 101 -2.52 -18.02 -5.91
C THR A 101 -3.85 -18.28 -5.20
N ASP A 102 -4.02 -19.45 -4.58
CA ASP A 102 -5.24 -19.85 -3.90
C ASP A 102 -5.52 -18.96 -2.67
N CYS A 103 -4.49 -18.69 -1.86
CA CYS A 103 -4.62 -17.85 -0.68
C CYS A 103 -4.81 -16.37 -1.04
N PHE A 104 -4.19 -15.89 -2.13
CA PHE A 104 -4.43 -14.54 -2.64
C PHE A 104 -5.88 -14.36 -3.12
N ASN A 105 -6.42 -15.31 -3.88
CA ASN A 105 -7.82 -15.24 -4.34
C ASN A 105 -8.80 -15.30 -3.15
N LYS A 106 -8.51 -16.11 -2.14
CA LYS A 106 -9.31 -16.18 -0.93
C LYS A 106 -9.32 -14.87 -0.15
N ASP A 107 -8.17 -14.20 -0.06
CA ASP A 107 -8.08 -12.87 0.53
C ASP A 107 -8.88 -11.84 -0.31
N PHE A 108 -8.73 -11.88 -1.63
CA PHE A 108 -9.45 -11.01 -2.55
C PHE A 108 -10.98 -11.18 -2.47
N ASP A 109 -11.49 -12.41 -2.40
CA ASP A 109 -12.92 -12.70 -2.23
C ASP A 109 -13.44 -12.22 -0.85
N SER A 110 -12.63 -12.36 0.21
CA SER A 110 -12.94 -11.79 1.52
C SER A 110 -13.02 -10.26 1.47
N ARG A 111 -12.23 -9.60 0.62
CA ARG A 111 -12.31 -8.15 0.38
C ARG A 111 -13.58 -7.78 -0.39
N LEU A 112 -13.90 -8.52 -1.46
CA LEU A 112 -15.06 -8.24 -2.31
C LEU A 112 -16.39 -8.42 -1.56
N SER A 113 -16.47 -9.41 -0.68
CA SER A 113 -17.66 -9.68 0.14
C SER A 113 -17.88 -8.67 1.27
N LYS A 114 -16.84 -7.92 1.67
CA LYS A 114 -16.91 -6.89 2.72
C LYS A 114 -16.92 -5.46 2.18
N ALA A 115 -16.74 -5.27 0.87
CA ALA A 115 -16.82 -3.96 0.26
C ALA A 115 -18.23 -3.39 0.43
N PRO A 116 -18.41 -2.23 1.10
CA PRO A 116 -19.71 -1.57 1.12
C PRO A 116 -20.07 -1.18 -0.31
N THR A 117 -21.30 -1.51 -0.72
CA THR A 117 -21.88 -1.09 -1.99
C THR A 117 -22.19 0.41 -1.94
N GLU A 118 -21.17 1.26 -1.89
CA GLU A 118 -21.35 2.69 -2.11
C GLU A 118 -21.43 2.93 -3.61
N ALA A 119 -22.67 3.06 -4.08
CA ALA A 119 -22.96 3.57 -5.41
C ALA A 119 -22.27 4.94 -5.61
N PRO A 120 -21.75 5.26 -6.80
CA PRO A 120 -21.21 6.58 -7.06
C PRO A 120 -22.34 7.60 -6.94
N THR A 121 -22.37 8.35 -5.84
CA THR A 121 -23.31 9.45 -5.66
C THR A 121 -22.84 10.60 -6.53
N GLU A 122 -23.57 10.76 -7.62
CA GLU A 122 -23.78 11.91 -8.51
C GLU A 122 -22.75 13.06 -8.50
N ALA A 123 -22.26 13.34 -9.72
CA ALA A 123 -21.43 14.49 -10.08
C ALA A 123 -21.99 15.83 -9.57
N PRO A 124 -21.12 16.80 -9.20
CA PRO A 124 -21.59 18.14 -8.90
C PRO A 124 -22.06 18.80 -10.19
N THR A 125 -23.38 18.97 -10.33
CA THR A 125 -23.97 19.85 -11.33
C THR A 125 -23.57 21.28 -11.01
N GLN A 126 -22.67 21.87 -11.80
CA GLN A 126 -22.38 23.29 -11.75
C GLN A 126 -23.61 24.06 -12.26
N ALA A 127 -24.23 24.84 -11.38
CA ALA A 127 -25.18 25.87 -11.79
C ALA A 127 -24.39 27.09 -12.33
N PRO A 128 -24.77 27.67 -13.48
CA PRO A 128 -24.18 28.91 -13.93
C PRO A 128 -24.74 30.07 -13.10
N THR A 129 -23.89 30.76 -12.34
CA THR A 129 -24.22 32.06 -11.74
C THR A 129 -24.09 33.15 -12.80
N SER A 130 -25.24 33.75 -13.16
CA SER A 130 -25.35 35.04 -13.83
C SER A 130 -25.64 36.11 -12.77
N ASN A 131 -24.77 37.12 -12.65
CA ASN A 131 -25.11 38.54 -12.48
C ASN A 131 -23.84 39.39 -12.43
#